data_AF-A0A444K5C2-F1
#
_entry.id   AF-A0A444K5C2-F1
#
_cell.length_a   1.000
_cell.length_b   1.000
_cell.length_c   1.000
_cell.angle_alpha   90.00
_cell.angle_beta   90.00
_cell.angle_gamma   90.00
#
_symmetry.space_group_name_H-M   'P 1'
#
loop_
_entity.id
_entity.type
_entity.pdbx_description
1 polymer ?
#
loop_
_entity_poly.entity_id
_entity_poly.type
_entity_poly.pdbx_seq_one_letter_code
_entity_poly.pdbx_strand_id
1 'polypeptide(L)'
;FVSIAGTNDLGIAAPVVFALALYLFAHEGGLVSAVLRSRPMLLLGSLSYSIYMVHIFVQARLINAGGLIERKLGLGIVGDLMLRGEHATGFGAGSPLIGFAALIAMLIAVVVASWFTWRFVEMPALAWFRRLSKRI
;
A
#
# COMPACT_ATOMS: atom_id res chain seq x y z
N PHE A 1 1.45 -3.86 -19.00
CA PHE A 1 0.79 -4.87 -18.13
C PHE A 1 0.60 -6.20 -18.87
N VAL A 2 -0.10 -6.24 -20.02
CA VAL A 2 -0.21 -7.47 -20.84
C VAL A 2 1.11 -7.84 -21.55
N SER A 3 1.94 -6.86 -21.93
CA SER A 3 3.22 -7.12 -22.62
C SER A 3 4.33 -7.74 -21.74
N ILE A 4 4.15 -7.78 -20.41
CA ILE A 4 5.14 -8.32 -19.45
C ILE A 4 4.66 -9.65 -18.83
N ALA A 5 3.36 -9.93 -18.85
CA ALA A 5 2.73 -11.11 -18.27
C ALA A 5 2.51 -12.26 -19.28
N GLY A 6 3.30 -12.29 -20.37
CA GLY A 6 3.11 -13.18 -21.52
C GLY A 6 3.47 -14.65 -21.31
N THR A 7 3.59 -15.15 -20.08
CA THR A 7 3.97 -16.56 -19.80
C THR A 7 2.85 -17.39 -19.19
N ASN A 8 1.65 -16.82 -18.99
CA ASN A 8 0.50 -17.53 -18.40
C ASN A 8 -0.75 -17.28 -19.26
N ASP A 9 -1.44 -18.34 -19.67
CA ASP A 9 -2.67 -18.30 -20.47
C ASP A 9 -3.77 -17.42 -19.84
N LEU A 10 -3.74 -17.26 -18.51
CA LEU A 10 -4.62 -16.36 -17.76
C LEU A 10 -4.42 -14.87 -18.07
N GLY A 11 -3.26 -14.47 -18.60
CA GLY A 11 -2.97 -13.08 -18.99
C GLY A 11 -3.85 -12.59 -20.15
N ILE A 12 -4.34 -13.49 -21.00
CA ILE A 12 -5.24 -13.20 -22.11
C ILE A 12 -6.64 -12.80 -21.60
N ALA A 13 -7.05 -13.31 -20.44
CA ALA A 13 -8.33 -12.96 -19.82
C ALA A 13 -8.32 -11.56 -19.17
N ALA A 14 -7.14 -10.95 -18.96
CA ALA A 14 -7.02 -9.68 -18.23
C ALA A 14 -7.85 -8.53 -18.84
N PRO A 15 -7.89 -8.30 -20.17
CA PRO A 15 -8.73 -7.27 -20.77
C PRO A 15 -10.22 -7.54 -20.56
N VAL A 16 -10.64 -8.81 -20.59
CA VAL A 16 -12.04 -9.21 -20.41
C VAL A 16 -12.48 -9.01 -18.96
N VAL A 17 -11.65 -9.43 -17.98
CA VAL A 17 -11.91 -9.20 -16.56
C VAL A 17 -11.93 -7.71 -16.25
N PHE A 18 -11.03 -6.92 -16.83
CA PHE A 18 -11.01 -5.47 -16.68
C PHE A 18 -12.25 -4.80 -17.27
N ALA A 19 -12.67 -5.21 -18.47
CA ALA A 19 -13.90 -4.72 -19.10
C ALA A 19 -15.14 -5.09 -18.29
N LEU A 20 -15.21 -6.30 -17.72
CA LEU A 20 -16.30 -6.72 -16.85
C LEU A 20 -16.35 -5.91 -15.55
N ALA A 21 -15.18 -5.63 -14.95
CA ALA A 21 -15.09 -4.78 -13.77
C ALA A 21 -15.55 -3.34 -14.08
N LEU A 22 -15.10 -2.77 -15.20
CA LEU A 22 -15.57 -1.47 -15.69
C LEU A 22 -17.08 -1.46 -15.92
N TYR A 23 -17.63 -2.49 -16.56
CA TYR A 23 -19.07 -2.63 -16.79
C TYR A 23 -19.85 -2.66 -15.47
N LEU A 24 -19.41 -3.45 -14.50
CA LEU A 24 -20.05 -3.55 -13.17
C LEU A 24 -19.99 -2.22 -12.42
N PHE A 25 -18.86 -1.50 -12.47
CA PHE A 25 -18.72 -0.21 -11.80
C PHE A 25 -19.44 0.94 -12.53
N ALA A 26 -19.48 0.92 -13.85
CA ALA A 26 -20.18 1.93 -14.66
C ALA A 26 -21.70 1.87 -14.48
N HIS A 27 -22.26 0.70 -14.16
CA HIS A 27 -23.70 0.55 -13.97
C HIS A 27 -24.19 0.98 -12.57
N GLU A 28 -23.29 1.47 -11.69
CA GLU A 28 -23.51 2.02 -10.32
C GLU A 28 -24.46 1.25 -9.36
N GLY A 29 -25.09 0.16 -9.78
CA GLY A 29 -26.16 -0.56 -9.08
C GLY A 29 -25.75 -1.97 -8.65
N GLY A 30 -26.30 -2.41 -7.52
CA GLY A 30 -26.13 -3.76 -6.98
C GLY A 30 -25.36 -3.82 -5.66
N LEU A 31 -25.34 -5.01 -5.06
CA LEU A 31 -24.77 -5.26 -3.73
C LEU A 31 -23.26 -4.94 -3.67
N VAL A 32 -22.51 -5.20 -4.75
CA VAL A 32 -21.07 -4.91 -4.82
C VAL A 32 -20.82 -3.39 -4.79
N SER A 33 -21.58 -2.62 -5.57
CA SER A 33 -21.52 -1.15 -5.55
C SER A 33 -21.91 -0.60 -4.16
N ALA A 34 -22.92 -1.18 -3.51
CA ALA A 34 -23.34 -0.80 -2.16
C ALA A 34 -22.24 -1.06 -1.09
N VAL A 35 -21.57 -2.22 -1.15
CA VAL A 35 -20.46 -2.55 -0.26
C VAL A 35 -19.27 -1.63 -0.50
N LEU A 36 -18.95 -1.32 -1.75
CA LEU A 36 -17.85 -0.41 -2.08
C LEU A 36 -18.15 1.06 -1.75
N ARG A 37 -19.43 1.45 -1.73
CA ARG A 37 -19.89 2.75 -1.22
C ARG A 37 -20.00 2.81 0.31
N SER A 38 -19.70 1.73 1.02
CA SER A 38 -19.67 1.76 2.48
C SER A 38 -18.62 2.75 2.99
N ARG A 39 -18.93 3.42 4.10
CA ARG A 39 -18.03 4.40 4.75
C ARG A 39 -16.58 3.90 4.91
N PRO A 40 -16.29 2.67 5.40
CA PRO A 40 -14.91 2.23 5.55
C PRO A 40 -14.19 2.07 4.20
N MET A 41 -14.89 1.61 3.15
CA MET A 41 -14.28 1.45 1.83
C MET A 41 -13.97 2.81 1.18
N LEU A 42 -14.86 3.79 1.35
CA LEU A 42 -14.60 5.16 0.90
C LEU A 42 -13.43 5.80 1.66
N LEU A 43 -13.31 5.56 2.97
CA LEU A 43 -12.16 6.01 3.75
C LEU A 43 -10.86 5.36 3.25
N LEU A 44 -10.88 4.05 2.99
CA LEU A 44 -9.72 3.33 2.44
C LEU A 44 -9.32 3.90 1.08
N GLY A 45 -10.32 4.17 0.22
CA GLY A 45 -10.12 4.83 -1.07
C GLY A 45 -9.50 6.21 -0.93
N SER A 46 -9.97 7.04 0.02
CA SER A 46 -9.39 8.37 0.26
C SER A 46 -7.96 8.33 0.81
N LEU A 47 -7.60 7.29 1.58
CA LEU A 47 -6.25 7.13 2.11
C LEU A 47 -5.30 6.49 1.09
N SER A 48 -5.82 5.80 0.07
CA SER A 48 -5.02 5.01 -0.88
C SER A 48 -3.88 5.81 -1.54
N TYR A 49 -4.14 7.06 -1.92
CA TYR A 49 -3.13 7.94 -2.49
C TYR A 49 -2.02 8.26 -1.48
N SER A 50 -2.41 8.60 -0.26
CA SER A 50 -1.47 8.90 0.81
C SER A 50 -0.63 7.68 1.19
N ILE A 51 -1.25 6.50 1.31
CA ILE A 51 -0.57 5.20 1.49
C ILE A 51 0.47 4.99 0.39
N TYR A 52 0.07 5.15 -0.88
CA TYR A 52 0.97 4.98 -2.02
C TYR A 52 2.20 5.89 -1.92
N MET A 53 2.04 7.14 -1.50
CA MET A 53 3.17 8.06 -1.37
C MET A 53 4.08 7.77 -0.18
N VAL A 54 3.53 7.32 0.95
CA VAL A 54 4.32 7.18 2.20
C VAL A 54 4.85 5.78 2.46
N HIS A 55 4.26 4.73 1.89
CA HIS A 55 4.55 3.35 2.30
C HIS A 55 6.02 2.95 2.11
N ILE A 56 6.66 3.32 0.98
CA ILE A 56 8.08 3.04 0.74
C ILE A 56 8.98 3.75 1.77
N PHE A 57 8.64 4.99 2.12
CA PHE A 57 9.39 5.74 3.13
C PHE A 57 9.28 5.08 4.50
N VAL A 58 8.06 4.73 4.92
CA VAL A 58 7.81 4.03 6.19
C VAL A 58 8.56 2.70 6.21
N GLN A 59 8.46 1.92 5.13
CA GLN A 59 9.18 0.64 4.99
C GLN A 59 10.69 0.82 5.16
N ALA A 60 11.29 1.81 4.48
CA ALA A 60 12.72 2.09 4.59
C ALA A 60 13.14 2.49 6.02
N ARG A 61 12.33 3.30 6.73
CA ARG A 61 12.59 3.64 8.14
C ARG A 61 12.47 2.42 9.06
N LEU A 62 11.51 1.55 8.80
CA LEU A 62 11.28 0.36 9.60
C LEU A 62 12.41 -0.67 9.43
N ILE A 63 12.94 -0.82 8.22
CA ILE A 63 14.13 -1.65 7.94
C ILE A 63 15.36 -1.07 8.67
N ASN A 64 15.60 0.24 8.59
CA ASN A 64 16.70 0.89 9.29
C ASN A 64 16.62 0.69 10.82
N ALA A 65 15.43 0.85 11.39
CA ALA A 65 15.19 0.62 12.81
C ALA A 65 15.39 -0.85 13.18
N GLY A 66 14.86 -1.77 12.36
CA GLY A 66 15.01 -3.21 12.57
C GLY A 66 16.47 -3.66 12.54
N GLY A 67 17.28 -3.17 11.59
CA GLY A 67 18.72 -3.45 11.55
C GLY A 67 19.49 -2.89 12.75
N LEU A 68 19.07 -1.74 13.30
CA LEU A 68 19.67 -1.20 14.53
C LEU A 68 19.32 -2.05 15.76
N ILE A 69 18.08 -2.53 15.83
CA ILE A 69 17.60 -3.42 16.90
C ILE A 69 18.32 -4.78 16.81
N GLU A 70 18.48 -5.31 15.60
CA GLU A 70 19.22 -6.55 15.34
C GLU A 70 20.66 -6.47 15.84
N ARG A 71 21.38 -5.38 15.53
CA ARG A 71 22.76 -5.14 16.01
C ARG A 71 22.88 -5.14 17.54
N LYS A 72 21.81 -4.80 18.26
CA LYS A 72 21.80 -4.75 19.74
C LYS A 72 21.31 -6.02 20.42
N LEU A 73 20.40 -6.76 19.79
CA LEU A 73 19.67 -7.85 20.43
C LEU A 73 19.94 -9.22 19.79
N GLY A 74 20.49 -9.30 18.58
CA GLY A 74 20.82 -10.56 17.91
C GLY A 74 19.62 -11.46 17.59
N LEU A 75 18.39 -10.93 17.65
CA LEU A 75 17.13 -11.68 17.56
C LEU A 75 16.71 -12.08 16.13
N GLY A 76 17.51 -11.77 15.10
CA GLY A 76 17.18 -12.07 13.69
C GLY A 76 15.92 -11.38 13.17
N ILE A 77 15.70 -10.11 13.56
CA ILE A 77 14.48 -9.35 13.23
C ILE A 77 14.51 -8.86 11.78
N VAL A 78 15.67 -8.41 11.35
CA VAL A 78 15.99 -8.10 9.95
C VAL A 78 17.08 -9.07 9.54
N GLY A 79 17.18 -9.38 8.25
CA GLY A 79 18.29 -10.16 7.73
C GLY A 79 18.32 -10.09 6.22
N ASP A 80 19.42 -10.55 5.64
CA ASP A 80 19.57 -10.65 4.20
C ASP A 80 18.67 -11.77 3.68
N LEU A 81 17.63 -11.41 2.95
CA LEU A 81 16.89 -12.34 2.11
C LEU A 81 17.46 -12.26 0.69
N MET A 82 17.80 -13.41 0.14
CA MET A 82 18.13 -13.57 -1.27
C MET A 82 16.84 -13.48 -2.09
N LEU A 83 16.49 -12.28 -2.54
CA LEU A 83 15.37 -12.06 -3.45
C LEU A 83 15.93 -12.00 -4.86
N ARG A 84 15.68 -13.06 -5.63
CA ARG A 84 15.99 -13.11 -7.07
C ARG A 84 17.49 -12.94 -7.40
N GLY A 85 18.37 -13.34 -6.48
CA GLY A 85 19.83 -13.25 -6.61
C GLY A 85 20.45 -11.96 -6.07
N GLU A 86 19.65 -11.02 -5.56
CA GLU A 86 20.15 -9.83 -4.87
C GLU A 86 19.90 -9.89 -3.36
N HIS A 87 20.84 -9.32 -2.60
CA HIS A 87 20.71 -9.12 -1.16
C HIS A 87 19.62 -8.07 -0.92
N ALA A 88 18.46 -8.51 -0.44
CA ALA A 88 17.38 -7.64 -0.04
C ALA A 88 17.13 -7.80 1.46
N THR A 89 17.23 -6.70 2.20
CA THR A 89 16.89 -6.69 3.62
C THR A 89 15.39 -6.83 3.80
N GLY A 90 14.95 -7.89 4.49
CA GLY A 90 13.54 -8.08 4.82
C GLY A 90 13.33 -8.49 6.27
N PHE A 91 12.07 -8.53 6.68
CA PHE A 91 11.68 -8.85 8.05
C PHE A 91 11.57 -10.36 8.26
N GLY A 92 11.99 -10.85 9.43
CA GLY A 92 11.71 -12.22 9.89
C GLY A 92 12.74 -13.27 9.51
N ALA A 93 14.00 -12.89 9.25
CA ALA A 93 15.08 -13.83 8.95
C ALA A 93 15.32 -14.88 10.06
N GLY A 94 15.02 -14.55 11.33
CA GLY A 94 15.19 -15.45 12.47
C GLY A 94 13.95 -16.24 12.91
N SER A 95 12.74 -15.80 12.60
CA SER A 95 11.50 -16.51 12.99
C SER A 95 10.27 -16.01 12.21
N PRO A 96 9.36 -16.92 11.78
CA PRO A 96 8.10 -16.56 11.14
C PRO A 96 7.21 -15.64 12.00
N LEU A 97 7.23 -15.81 13.32
CA LEU A 97 6.43 -14.98 14.24
C LEU A 97 6.94 -13.53 14.28
N ILE A 98 8.27 -13.36 14.22
CA ILE A 98 8.91 -12.04 14.18
C ILE A 98 8.61 -11.35 12.84
N GLY A 99 8.69 -12.09 11.73
CA GLY A 99 8.29 -11.59 10.42
C GLY A 99 6.83 -11.14 10.38
N PHE A 100 5.91 -11.94 10.93
CA PHE A 100 4.50 -11.58 11.03
C PHE A 100 4.27 -10.33 11.90
N ALA A 101 4.90 -10.26 13.07
CA ALA A 101 4.82 -9.09 13.95
C ALA A 101 5.33 -7.82 13.25
N ALA A 102 6.45 -7.92 12.52
CA ALA A 102 7.00 -6.81 11.75
C ALA A 102 6.10 -6.37 10.58
N LEU A 103 5.43 -7.31 9.90
CA LEU A 103 4.44 -7.00 8.87
C LEU A 103 3.23 -6.26 9.45
N ILE A 104 2.71 -6.71 10.59
CA ILE A 104 1.60 -6.02 11.29
C ILE A 104 2.05 -4.62 11.74
N ALA A 105 3.26 -4.49 12.28
CA ALA A 105 3.82 -3.20 12.65
C ALA A 105 3.96 -2.26 11.45
N MET A 106 4.43 -2.78 10.31
CA MET A 106 4.52 -2.03 9.06
C MET A 106 3.14 -1.56 8.59
N LEU A 107 2.14 -2.45 8.57
CA LEU A 107 0.78 -2.12 8.16
C LEU A 107 0.21 -0.98 9.02
N ILE A 108 0.33 -1.10 10.34
CA ILE A 108 -0.15 -0.08 11.28
C ILE A 108 0.61 1.23 11.05
N ALA A 109 1.94 1.20 10.94
CA ALA A 109 2.75 2.39 10.73
C ALA A 109 2.40 3.12 9.43
N VAL A 110 2.16 2.38 8.34
CA VAL A 110 1.74 2.95 7.05
C VAL A 110 0.37 3.58 7.13
N VAL A 111 -0.62 2.90 7.73
CA VAL A 111 -1.98 3.45 7.89
C VAL A 111 -1.97 4.71 8.75
N VAL A 112 -1.23 4.70 9.85
CA VAL A 112 -1.11 5.86 10.75
C VAL A 112 -0.40 7.02 10.03
N ALA A 113 0.76 6.77 9.40
CA ALA A 113 1.49 7.80 8.67
C ALA A 113 0.63 8.39 7.55
N SER A 114 -0.04 7.53 6.77
CA SER A 114 -0.98 7.92 5.72
C SER A 114 -2.11 8.79 6.25
N TRP A 115 -2.66 8.46 7.42
CA TRP A 115 -3.74 9.24 8.01
C TRP A 115 -3.25 10.64 8.39
N PHE A 116 -2.04 10.76 8.95
CA PHE A 116 -1.43 12.05 9.23
C PHE A 116 -1.18 12.87 7.96
N THR A 117 -0.55 12.30 6.93
CA THR A 117 -0.30 13.02 5.68
C THR A 117 -1.60 13.43 4.98
N TRP A 118 -2.59 12.54 4.95
CA TRP A 118 -3.90 12.85 4.38
C TRP A 118 -4.59 14.03 5.11
N ARG A 119 -4.57 14.01 6.45
CA ARG A 119 -5.28 15.00 7.28
C ARG A 119 -4.59 16.37 7.30
N PHE A 120 -3.26 16.40 7.29
CA PHE A 120 -2.47 17.62 7.51
C PHE A 120 -1.83 18.18 6.24
N VAL A 121 -1.60 17.37 5.21
CA VAL A 121 -0.96 17.82 3.96
C VAL A 121 -1.97 17.83 2.82
N GLU A 122 -2.60 16.68 2.57
CA GLU A 122 -3.42 16.49 1.37
C GLU A 122 -4.71 17.31 1.39
N MET A 123 -5.51 17.18 2.47
CA MET A 123 -6.77 17.91 2.62
C MET A 123 -6.59 19.44 2.64
N PRO A 124 -5.60 20.01 3.36
CA PRO A 124 -5.33 21.44 3.30
C PRO A 124 -4.84 21.92 1.93
N ALA A 125 -3.96 21.17 1.26
CA ALA A 125 -3.48 21.50 -0.08
C ALA A 125 -4.63 21.51 -1.11
N LEU A 126 -5.50 20.50 -1.06
CA LEU A 126 -6.72 20.43 -1.89
C LEU A 126 -7.64 21.64 -1.64
N ALA A 127 -7.85 22.00 -0.37
CA ALA A 127 -8.67 23.16 -0.03
C ALA A 127 -8.06 24.47 -0.53
N TRP A 128 -6.74 24.61 -0.47
CA TRP A 128 -6.01 25.77 -0.98
C TRP A 128 -6.12 25.88 -2.51
N PHE A 129 -5.89 24.79 -3.24
CA PHE A 129 -6.03 24.75 -4.70
C PHE A 129 -7.46 25.06 -5.16
N ARG A 130 -8.48 24.53 -4.46
CA ARG A 130 -9.89 24.85 -4.75
C ARG A 130 -10.21 26.33 -4.58
N ARG A 131 -9.55 27.04 -3.67
CA ARG A 131 -9.70 28.49 -3.51
C ARG A 131 -9.00 29.26 -4.63
N LEU A 132 -7.82 28.81 -5.05
CA LEU A 132 -7.06 29.43 -6.13
C LEU A 132 -7.79 29.31 -7.48
N SER A 133 -8.34 28.13 -7.79
CA SER A 133 -9.10 27.88 -9.02
C SER A 133 -10.38 28.70 -9.14
N LYS A 134 -10.93 29.23 -8.03
CA LYS A 134 -12.11 30.11 -8.06
C LYS A 134 -11.76 31.59 -8.27
N ARG A 135 -10.47 31.95 -8.21
CA ARG A 135 -9.98 33.32 -8.38
C ARG A 135 -9.43 33.60 -9.78
N ILE A 136 -9.22 32.55 -10.57
CA ILE A 136 -8.83 32.60 -11.99
C ILE A 136 -10.10 32.37 -12.80
#